data_AF-A0A2V3A1C7-F1
#
_entry.id   AF-A0A2V3A1C7-F1
#
_cell.length_a   1.000
_cell.length_b   1.000
_cell.length_c   1.000
_cell.angle_alpha   90.00
_cell.angle_beta   90.00
_cell.angle_gamma   90.00
#
_symmetry.space_group_name_H-M   'P 1'
#
loop_
_entity.id
_entity.type
_entity.pdbx_description
1 polymer ?
#
loop_
_entity_poly.entity_id
_entity_poly.type
_entity_poly.pdbx_seq_one_letter_code
_entity_poly.pdbx_strand_id
1 'polypeptide(L)'
;MYPDDYIKFLAHFHGDRDYFECHEILEEYWKSVDKNNKTSHWVGLILMAVSFYHHRRENVKGAERTLRKGINILENHPDETAKLGLEPGQLTKDLKNRLQIIKAGGKYKSYNLPIKDPILQARCKKMCSGLGFTWCADSNFKDDDLVHRHKKRDRSMVIKERLEALQRKNK
;
A
#
# COMPACT_ATOMS: atom_id res chain seq x y z
N MET A 1 -6.13 -9.90 17.09
CA MET A 1 -6.72 -8.57 16.77
C MET A 1 -5.79 -7.89 15.77
N TYR A 2 -6.32 -7.27 14.71
CA TYR A 2 -5.50 -6.64 13.67
C TYR A 2 -4.94 -5.29 14.14
N PRO A 3 -3.71 -4.91 13.72
CA PRO A 3 -3.16 -3.59 14.00
C PRO A 3 -4.00 -2.47 13.36
N ASP A 4 -4.13 -1.34 14.05
CA ASP A 4 -4.91 -0.21 13.54
C ASP A 4 -4.30 0.38 12.27
N ASP A 5 -2.98 0.46 12.17
CA ASP A 5 -2.30 0.96 10.96
C ASP A 5 -2.51 0.04 9.76
N TYR A 6 -2.62 -1.27 9.98
CA TYR A 6 -3.02 -2.19 8.92
C TYR A 6 -4.47 -1.96 8.47
N ILE A 7 -5.39 -1.68 9.40
CA ILE A 7 -6.78 -1.34 9.07
C ILE A 7 -6.85 -0.01 8.30
N LYS A 8 -6.08 1.01 8.70
CA LYS A 8 -5.98 2.29 7.99
C LYS A 8 -5.41 2.10 6.58
N PHE A 9 -4.35 1.30 6.44
CA PHE A 9 -3.81 0.91 5.14
C PHE A 9 -4.89 0.32 4.24
N LEU A 10 -5.66 -0.66 4.73
CA LEU A 10 -6.73 -1.27 3.95
C LEU A 10 -7.85 -0.27 3.60
N ALA A 11 -8.17 0.65 4.51
CA ALA A 11 -9.18 1.68 4.29
C ALA A 11 -8.76 2.64 3.17
N HIS A 12 -7.50 3.10 3.14
CA HIS A 12 -6.99 3.90 2.02
C HIS A 12 -6.87 3.08 0.73
N PHE A 13 -6.36 1.85 0.83
CA PHE A 13 -6.15 1.00 -0.35
C PHE A 13 -7.46 0.71 -1.10
N HIS A 14 -8.58 0.56 -0.38
CA HIS A 14 -9.89 0.24 -0.96
C HIS A 14 -10.82 1.44 -1.11
N GLY A 15 -10.71 2.43 -0.23
CA GLY A 15 -11.63 3.56 -0.13
C GLY A 15 -11.29 4.66 -1.13
N ASP A 16 -10.22 5.40 -0.85
CA ASP A 16 -9.81 6.54 -1.67
C ASP A 16 -8.72 6.18 -2.70
N ARG A 17 -8.13 4.99 -2.61
CA ARG A 17 -7.03 4.54 -3.49
C ARG A 17 -5.79 5.42 -3.35
N ASP A 18 -5.56 6.01 -2.18
CA ASP A 18 -4.33 6.75 -1.91
C ASP A 18 -3.18 5.77 -1.60
N TYR A 19 -2.58 5.26 -2.67
CA TYR A 19 -1.47 4.31 -2.58
C TYR A 19 -0.18 4.91 -2.02
N PHE A 20 -0.04 6.24 -2.06
CA PHE A 20 1.08 6.92 -1.39
C PHE A 20 0.85 6.89 0.12
N GLU A 21 -0.36 7.20 0.56
CA GLU A 21 -0.71 7.11 1.98
C GLU A 21 -0.58 5.69 2.52
N CYS A 22 -0.99 4.70 1.72
CA CYS A 22 -0.78 3.29 2.04
C CYS A 22 0.69 2.95 2.30
N HIS A 23 1.61 3.52 1.49
CA HIS A 23 3.05 3.34 1.67
C HIS A 23 3.50 3.94 3.00
N GLU A 24 3.17 5.20 3.28
CA GLU A 24 3.63 5.90 4.49
C GLU A 24 3.15 5.17 5.76
N ILE A 25 1.86 4.83 5.83
CA ILE A 25 1.25 4.16 6.99
C ILE A 25 1.94 2.82 7.28
N LEU A 26 2.09 1.96 6.26
CA LEU A 26 2.71 0.66 6.49
C LEU A 26 4.22 0.76 6.68
N GLU A 27 4.91 1.72 6.08
CA GLU A 27 6.34 1.90 6.30
C GLU A 27 6.63 2.30 7.75
N GLU A 28 5.85 3.24 8.31
CA GLU A 28 5.95 3.62 9.72
C GLU A 28 5.65 2.42 10.63
N TYR A 29 4.57 1.69 10.36
CA TYR A 29 4.22 0.49 11.12
C TYR A 29 5.32 -0.58 11.05
N TRP A 30 5.82 -0.90 9.85
CA TRP A 30 6.91 -1.87 9.67
C TRP A 30 8.18 -1.46 10.44
N LYS A 31 8.55 -0.17 10.41
CA LYS A 31 9.69 0.36 11.16
C LYS A 31 9.53 0.23 12.68
N SER A 32 8.31 0.16 13.20
CA SER A 32 8.07 0.00 14.64
C SER A 32 8.07 -1.46 15.09
N VAL A 33 7.66 -2.40 14.24
CA VAL A 33 7.51 -3.81 14.64
C VAL A 33 8.59 -4.76 14.11
N ASP A 34 9.22 -4.45 12.98
CA ASP A 34 10.11 -5.39 12.27
C ASP A 34 11.20 -4.64 11.48
N LYS A 35 11.76 -3.60 12.12
CA LYS A 35 12.75 -2.70 11.54
C LYS A 35 13.92 -3.49 10.95
N ASN A 36 14.35 -3.11 9.74
CA ASN A 36 15.45 -3.71 8.97
C ASN A 36 15.17 -5.08 8.34
N ASN A 37 14.04 -5.74 8.63
CA ASN A 37 13.65 -6.96 7.92
C ASN A 37 13.12 -6.63 6.52
N LYS A 38 14.03 -6.54 5.55
CA LYS A 38 13.71 -6.18 4.15
C LYS A 38 12.92 -7.26 3.41
N THR A 39 12.77 -8.44 3.99
CA THR A 39 11.99 -9.56 3.46
C THR A 39 10.65 -9.71 4.16
N SER A 40 10.31 -8.86 5.13
CA SER A 40 9.03 -8.91 5.86
C SER A 40 7.83 -8.85 4.93
N HIS A 41 6.75 -9.59 5.25
CA HIS A 41 5.48 -9.52 4.55
C HIS A 41 4.91 -8.08 4.50
N TRP A 42 5.19 -7.25 5.50
CA TRP A 42 4.88 -5.82 5.49
C TRP A 42 5.56 -5.09 4.33
N VAL A 43 6.85 -5.36 4.07
CA VAL A 43 7.58 -4.82 2.92
C VAL A 43 6.97 -5.30 1.61
N GLY A 44 6.44 -6.53 1.57
CA GLY A 44 5.66 -7.04 0.44
C GLY A 44 4.44 -6.18 0.12
N LEU A 45 3.61 -5.89 1.13
CA LEU A 45 2.42 -5.02 1.00
C LEU A 45 2.78 -3.56 0.66
N ILE A 46 3.86 -3.02 1.25
CA ILE A 46 4.37 -1.68 0.93
C ILE A 46 4.78 -1.61 -0.55
N LEU A 47 5.55 -2.58 -1.04
CA LEU A 47 5.97 -2.62 -2.45
C LEU A 47 4.80 -2.79 -3.41
N MET A 48 3.76 -3.52 -3.00
CA MET A 48 2.51 -3.59 -3.73
C MET A 48 1.86 -2.19 -3.84
N ALA A 49 1.68 -1.46 -2.73
CA ALA A 49 1.13 -0.10 -2.78
C ALA A 49 1.96 0.83 -3.70
N VAL A 50 3.29 0.79 -3.57
CA VAL A 50 4.20 1.57 -4.44
C VAL A 50 4.03 1.21 -5.92
N SER A 51 3.87 -0.08 -6.26
CA SER A 51 3.59 -0.49 -7.63
C SER A 51 2.29 0.11 -8.17
N PHE A 52 1.22 0.07 -7.37
CA PHE A 52 -0.08 0.58 -7.75
C PHE A 52 -0.04 2.10 -7.97
N TYR A 53 0.70 2.82 -7.12
CA TYR A 53 1.00 4.24 -7.30
C TYR A 53 1.73 4.51 -8.63
N HIS A 54 2.79 3.75 -8.93
CA HIS A 54 3.53 3.91 -10.19
C HIS A 54 2.68 3.58 -11.42
N HIS A 55 1.90 2.51 -11.36
CA HIS A 55 1.07 2.06 -12.49
C HIS A 55 0.00 3.11 -12.81
N ARG A 56 -0.62 3.71 -11.79
CA ARG A 56 -1.58 4.80 -11.95
C ARG A 56 -0.98 6.03 -12.62
N ARG A 57 0.31 6.29 -12.41
CA ARG A 57 1.05 7.40 -13.02
C ARG A 57 1.72 7.02 -14.36
N GLU A 58 1.30 5.90 -14.95
CA GLU A 58 1.86 5.37 -16.21
C GLU A 58 3.37 5.09 -16.16
N ASN A 59 3.96 5.00 -14.96
CA ASN A 59 5.34 4.58 -14.77
C ASN A 59 5.43 3.05 -14.74
N VAL A 60 5.37 2.45 -15.94
CA VAL A 60 5.39 0.99 -16.13
C VAL A 60 6.63 0.34 -15.54
N LYS A 61 7.82 0.93 -15.77
CA LYS A 61 9.10 0.37 -15.28
C LYS A 61 9.15 0.34 -13.74
N GLY A 62 8.69 1.41 -13.10
CA GLY A 62 8.62 1.50 -11.63
C GLY A 62 7.60 0.52 -11.05
N ALA A 63 6.42 0.41 -11.67
CA ALA A 63 5.37 -0.52 -11.28
C ALA A 63 5.85 -1.97 -11.37
N GLU A 64 6.39 -2.39 -12.52
CA GLU A 64 6.86 -3.76 -12.73
C GLU A 64 7.94 -4.15 -11.72
N ARG A 65 8.96 -3.29 -11.53
CA ARG A 65 10.08 -3.54 -10.63
C ARG A 65 9.62 -3.77 -9.20
N THR A 66 8.72 -2.91 -8.71
CA THR A 66 8.24 -2.96 -7.32
C THR A 66 7.27 -4.11 -7.12
N LEU A 67 6.35 -4.35 -8.06
CA LEU A 67 5.41 -5.46 -7.97
C LEU A 67 6.10 -6.82 -7.99
N ARG A 68 7.08 -7.02 -8.88
CA ARG A 68 7.85 -8.27 -8.95
C ARG A 68 8.53 -8.57 -7.61
N LYS A 69 9.14 -7.56 -6.98
CA LYS A 69 9.76 -7.72 -5.67
C LYS A 69 8.74 -8.00 -4.57
N GLY A 70 7.60 -7.29 -4.58
CA GLY A 70 6.51 -7.51 -3.63
C GLY A 70 5.93 -8.91 -3.71
N ILE A 71 5.66 -9.41 -4.92
CA ILE A 71 5.21 -10.79 -5.17
C ILE A 71 6.19 -11.78 -4.56
N ASN A 72 7.48 -11.68 -4.88
CA ASN A 72 8.49 -12.61 -4.35
C ASN A 72 8.51 -12.63 -2.81
N ILE A 73 8.32 -11.49 -2.15
CA ILE A 73 8.25 -11.45 -0.69
C ILE A 73 6.98 -12.14 -0.19
N LEU A 74 5.81 -11.80 -0.73
CA LEU A 74 4.52 -12.34 -0.28
C LEU A 74 4.41 -13.86 -0.53
N GLU A 75 4.98 -14.35 -1.63
CA GLU A 75 5.05 -15.79 -1.94
C GLU A 75 5.88 -16.58 -0.92
N ASN A 76 6.90 -15.96 -0.34
CA ASN A 76 7.72 -16.57 0.70
C ASN A 76 7.15 -16.41 2.12
N HIS A 77 6.02 -15.70 2.27
CA HIS A 77 5.36 -15.45 3.56
C HIS A 77 3.84 -15.72 3.50
N PRO A 78 3.40 -16.91 3.04
CA PRO A 78 1.98 -17.21 2.92
C PRO A 78 1.28 -17.26 4.29
N ASP A 79 1.95 -17.76 5.33
CA ASP A 79 1.36 -17.88 6.67
C ASP A 79 1.16 -16.52 7.34
N GLU A 80 2.14 -15.62 7.23
CA GLU A 80 2.00 -14.24 7.70
C GLU A 80 0.89 -13.51 6.94
N THR A 81 0.83 -13.70 5.62
CA THR A 81 -0.23 -13.13 4.78
C THR A 81 -1.61 -13.65 5.20
N ALA A 82 -1.74 -14.94 5.51
CA ALA A 82 -2.98 -15.52 6.01
C ALA A 82 -3.36 -14.98 7.40
N LYS A 83 -2.39 -14.79 8.29
CA LYS A 83 -2.59 -14.15 9.61
C LYS A 83 -3.08 -12.71 9.51
N LEU A 84 -2.85 -12.03 8.38
CA LEU A 84 -3.43 -10.73 8.07
C LEU A 84 -4.88 -10.80 7.56
N GLY A 85 -5.51 -11.98 7.53
CA GLY A 85 -6.89 -12.13 7.08
C GLY A 85 -7.07 -12.07 5.57
N LEU A 86 -5.97 -12.14 4.81
CA LEU A 86 -5.96 -12.23 3.35
C LEU A 86 -5.92 -13.69 2.89
N GLU A 87 -6.35 -13.95 1.66
CA GLU A 87 -6.19 -15.25 1.00
C GLU A 87 -4.89 -15.26 0.17
N PRO A 88 -3.78 -15.87 0.65
CA PRO A 88 -2.46 -15.70 0.04
C PRO A 88 -2.38 -16.25 -1.38
N GLY A 89 -3.02 -17.40 -1.63
CA GLY A 89 -3.03 -18.01 -2.96
C GLY A 89 -3.71 -17.12 -4.01
N GLN A 90 -4.85 -16.53 -3.63
CA GLN A 90 -5.58 -15.61 -4.50
C GLN A 90 -4.81 -14.30 -4.69
N LEU A 91 -4.24 -13.75 -3.60
CA LEU A 91 -3.45 -12.51 -3.66
C LEU A 91 -2.29 -12.66 -4.64
N THR A 92 -1.48 -13.70 -4.49
CA THR A 92 -0.33 -13.95 -5.37
C THR A 92 -0.75 -14.13 -6.82
N LYS A 93 -1.82 -14.87 -7.08
CA LYS A 93 -2.38 -15.08 -8.42
C LYS A 93 -2.78 -13.74 -9.05
N ASP A 94 -3.48 -12.90 -8.32
CA ASP A 94 -3.95 -11.59 -8.80
C ASP A 94 -2.80 -10.63 -9.07
N LEU A 95 -1.79 -10.60 -8.18
CA LEU A 95 -0.61 -9.77 -8.39
C LEU A 95 0.22 -10.23 -9.60
N LYS A 96 0.36 -11.54 -9.83
CA LYS A 96 1.01 -12.09 -11.03
C LYS A 96 0.26 -11.71 -12.31
N ASN A 97 -1.08 -11.80 -12.31
CA ASN A 97 -1.90 -11.35 -13.43
C ASN A 97 -1.73 -9.84 -13.68
N ARG A 98 -1.72 -9.03 -12.62
CA ARG A 98 -1.47 -7.59 -12.72
C ARG A 98 -0.06 -7.29 -13.26
N LEU A 99 0.94 -8.07 -12.88
CA LEU A 99 2.30 -7.93 -13.42
C LEU A 99 2.32 -8.16 -14.94
N GLN A 100 1.59 -9.15 -15.46
CA GLN A 100 1.49 -9.35 -16.91
C GLN A 100 0.81 -8.17 -17.61
N ILE A 101 -0.26 -7.62 -17.02
CA ILE A 101 -0.94 -6.43 -17.55
C ILE A 101 0.03 -5.24 -17.61
N ILE A 102 0.80 -5.00 -16.55
CA ILE A 102 1.81 -3.93 -16.51
C ILE A 102 2.85 -4.13 -17.60
N LYS A 103 3.39 -5.34 -17.74
CA LYS A 103 4.39 -5.67 -18.78
C LYS A 103 3.85 -5.48 -20.20
N ALA A 104 2.56 -5.73 -20.41
CA ALA A 104 1.89 -5.50 -21.68
C ALA A 104 1.51 -4.02 -21.93
N GLY A 105 1.87 -3.10 -21.03
CA GLY A 105 1.50 -1.68 -21.14
C GLY A 105 0.03 -1.40 -20.88
N GLY A 106 -0.70 -2.34 -20.25
CA GLY A 106 -2.09 -2.16 -19.91
C GLY A 106 -2.29 -1.04 -18.89
N LYS A 107 -3.45 -0.38 -18.94
CA LYS A 107 -3.78 0.72 -18.02
C LYS A 107 -4.05 0.21 -16.61
N TYR A 108 -3.79 1.07 -15.63
CA TYR A 108 -4.14 0.83 -14.24
C TYR A 108 -5.66 0.62 -14.08
N LYS A 109 -6.01 -0.30 -13.19
CA LYS A 109 -7.37 -0.56 -12.72
C LYS A 109 -7.34 -0.82 -11.22
N SER A 110 -8.33 -0.29 -10.51
CA SER A 110 -8.56 -0.57 -9.09
C SER A 110 -8.56 -2.07 -8.82
N TYR A 111 -8.06 -2.43 -7.65
CA TYR A 111 -7.95 -3.82 -7.20
C TYR A 111 -8.41 -3.89 -5.76
N ASN A 112 -9.22 -4.90 -5.45
CA ASN A 112 -9.64 -5.16 -4.08
C ASN A 112 -8.86 -6.38 -3.60
N LEU A 113 -8.18 -6.24 -2.47
CA LEU A 113 -7.43 -7.33 -1.88
C LEU A 113 -8.40 -8.46 -1.50
N PRO A 114 -7.99 -9.73 -1.66
CA PRO A 114 -8.82 -10.88 -1.33
C PRO A 114 -8.84 -11.07 0.19
N ILE A 115 -9.60 -10.23 0.88
CA ILE A 115 -9.84 -10.33 2.32
C ILE A 115 -10.79 -11.51 2.57
N LYS A 116 -10.33 -12.48 3.35
CA LYS A 116 -11.09 -13.69 3.73
C LYS A 116 -11.82 -13.51 5.06
N ASP A 117 -11.24 -12.75 5.98
CA ASP A 117 -11.82 -12.55 7.31
C ASP A 117 -12.94 -11.48 7.28
N PRO A 118 -14.21 -11.85 7.56
CA PRO A 118 -15.32 -10.91 7.58
C PRO A 118 -15.20 -9.86 8.70
N ILE A 119 -14.53 -10.17 9.82
CA ILE A 119 -14.33 -9.23 10.92
C ILE A 119 -13.38 -8.11 10.47
N LEU A 120 -12.30 -8.47 9.76
CA LEU A 120 -11.39 -7.50 9.18
C LEU A 120 -12.13 -6.59 8.20
N GLN A 121 -12.89 -7.18 7.28
CA GLN A 121 -13.65 -6.43 6.30
C GLN A 121 -14.66 -5.46 6.95
N ALA A 122 -15.36 -5.88 8.00
CA ALA A 122 -16.29 -5.03 8.74
C ALA A 122 -15.58 -3.82 9.39
N ARG A 123 -14.39 -4.04 9.97
CA ARG A 123 -13.58 -2.96 10.54
C ARG A 123 -13.11 -1.98 9.47
N CYS A 124 -12.65 -2.46 8.32
CA CYS A 124 -12.23 -1.61 7.22
C CYS A 124 -13.39 -0.79 6.64
N LYS A 125 -14.59 -1.39 6.50
CA LYS A 125 -15.80 -0.67 6.10
C LYS A 125 -16.12 0.46 7.09
N LYS A 126 -16.11 0.16 8.40
CA LYS A 126 -16.34 1.17 9.45
C LYS A 126 -15.30 2.29 9.40
N MET A 127 -14.02 1.96 9.21
CA MET A 127 -12.94 2.94 9.07
C MET A 127 -13.16 3.83 7.84
N CYS A 128 -13.48 3.25 6.69
CA CYS A 128 -13.80 4.01 5.48
C CYS A 128 -14.96 4.98 5.70
N SER A 129 -16.06 4.52 6.29
CA SER A 129 -17.19 5.41 6.62
C SER A 129 -16.78 6.54 7.57
N GLY A 130 -15.94 6.27 8.57
CA GLY A 130 -15.42 7.30 9.48
C GLY A 130 -14.51 8.34 8.80
N LEU A 131 -13.80 7.94 7.74
CA LEU A 131 -12.95 8.81 6.92
C LEU A 131 -13.70 9.48 5.76
N GLY A 132 -15.01 9.19 5.58
CA GLY A 132 -15.80 9.68 4.46
C GLY A 132 -15.53 8.96 3.13
N PHE A 133 -14.88 7.80 3.15
CA PHE A 133 -14.59 7.01 1.96
C PHE A 133 -15.70 5.99 1.69
N THR A 134 -15.93 5.69 0.41
CA THR A 134 -16.78 4.56 0.01
C THR A 134 -15.92 3.30 -0.11
N TRP A 135 -16.23 2.27 0.67
CA TRP A 135 -15.48 1.00 0.66
C TRP A 135 -15.46 0.36 -0.74
N CYS A 136 -14.28 -0.03 -1.21
CA CYS A 136 -14.04 -0.59 -2.55
C CYS A 136 -14.43 0.32 -3.72
N ALA A 137 -14.50 1.64 -3.53
CA ALA A 137 -14.75 2.55 -4.64
C ALA A 137 -13.65 2.45 -5.71
N ASP A 138 -14.02 2.66 -6.97
CA ASP A 138 -13.05 2.76 -8.04
C ASP A 138 -12.23 4.06 -7.94
N SER A 139 -11.02 4.05 -8.49
CA SER A 139 -10.20 5.25 -8.55
C SER A 139 -10.90 6.31 -9.39
N ASN A 140 -11.07 7.49 -8.82
CA ASN A 140 -11.51 8.65 -9.58
C ASN A 140 -10.33 9.19 -10.41
N PHE A 141 -10.25 8.83 -11.69
CA PHE A 141 -9.21 9.31 -12.60
C PHE A 141 -9.28 10.81 -12.92
N LYS A 142 -10.38 11.48 -12.57
CA LYS A 142 -10.55 12.94 -12.72
C LYS A 142 -10.06 13.72 -11.50
N ASP A 143 -9.67 13.02 -10.43
CA ASP A 143 -9.10 13.60 -9.23
C ASP A 143 -7.56 13.66 -9.38
N ASP A 144 -7.07 14.63 -10.16
CA ASP A 144 -5.63 14.94 -10.24
C ASP A 144 -5.04 15.26 -8.85
N ASP A 145 -5.89 15.70 -7.93
CA ASP A 145 -5.55 15.93 -6.53
C ASP A 145 -5.29 14.64 -5.75
N LEU A 146 -5.77 13.47 -6.18
CA LEU A 146 -5.46 12.18 -5.53
C LEU A 146 -4.07 11.68 -5.87
N VAL A 147 -3.57 12.03 -7.06
CA VAL A 147 -2.17 11.78 -7.45
C VAL A 147 -1.23 12.79 -6.77
N HIS A 148 -1.72 14.01 -6.52
CA HIS A 148 -0.95 15.09 -5.92
C HIS A 148 -1.29 15.41 -4.45
N ARG A 149 -2.09 14.60 -3.77
CA ARG A 149 -2.55 14.86 -2.39
C ARG A 149 -1.38 14.98 -1.43
N HIS A 150 -0.37 14.14 -1.61
CA HIS A 150 0.92 14.21 -0.92
C HIS A 150 1.67 15.53 -1.11
N LYS A 151 1.43 16.27 -2.20
CA LYS A 151 2.02 17.60 -2.41
C LYS A 151 1.35 18.67 -1.55
N LYS A 152 0.04 18.54 -1.33
CA LYS A 152 -0.78 19.46 -0.54
C LYS A 152 -0.74 19.17 0.97
N ARG A 153 -0.14 18.06 1.39
CA ARG A 153 0.12 17.77 2.80
C ARG A 153 1.14 18.75 3.37
N ASP A 154 0.82 19.25 4.56
CA ASP A 154 1.80 19.92 5.41
C ASP A 154 2.93 18.94 5.74
N ARG A 155 4.10 19.19 5.17
CA ARG A 155 5.31 18.37 5.32
C ARG A 155 6.26 18.93 6.39
N SER A 156 5.79 19.82 7.25
CA SER A 156 6.59 20.46 8.29
C SER A 156 7.34 19.46 9.17
N MET A 157 6.71 18.33 9.54
CA MET A 157 7.36 17.25 10.31
C MET A 157 8.50 16.58 9.54
N VAL A 158 8.30 16.22 8.28
CA VAL A 158 9.32 15.58 7.43
C VAL A 158 10.50 16.52 7.17
N ILE A 159 10.24 17.81 7.01
CA ILE A 159 11.27 18.84 6.87
C ILE A 159 12.07 18.97 8.16
N LYS A 160 11.39 19.00 9.32
CA LYS A 160 12.02 19.06 10.64
C LYS A 160 12.93 17.85 10.90
N GLU A 161 12.45 16.63 10.62
CA GLU A 161 13.25 15.41 10.77
C GLU A 161 14.47 15.38 9.85
N ARG A 162 14.33 15.85 8.59
CA ARG A 162 15.48 15.99 7.68
C ARG A 162 16.50 17.01 8.18
N LEU A 163 16.06 18.14 8.73
CA LEU A 163 16.95 19.16 9.32
C LEU A 163 17.68 18.61 10.55
N GLU A 164 16.98 17.90 11.43
CA GLU A 164 17.59 17.25 12.59
C GLU A 164 18.60 16.17 12.18
N ALA A 165 18.31 15.38 11.14
CA ALA A 165 19.23 14.38 10.60
C ALA A 165 20.49 15.01 9.95
N LEU A 166 20.35 16.17 9.30
CA LEU A 166 21.48 16.94 8.75
C LEU A 166 22.35 17.53 9.87
N GLN A 167 21.74 18.09 10.92
CA GLN A 167 22.47 18.62 12.07
C GLN A 167 23.27 17.55 12.83
N ARG A 168 22.73 16.32 12.92
CA ARG A 168 23.45 15.18 13.52
C ARG A 168 24.64 14.68 12.68
N LYS A 169 24.69 14.99 11.37
CA LYS A 169 25.80 14.62 10.49
C LYS A 169 26.92 15.65 10.43
N ASN A 170 26.62 16.90 10.79
CA ASN A 170 27.58 18.01 10.81
C ASN A 170 28.17 18.27 12.21
N LYS A 171 28.01 17.32 13.13
CA LYS A 171 28.53 17.36 14.50
C LYS A 171 29.42 16.13 14.71
#